data_AF-A0A5P2WZI4-F1
#
_entry.id   AF-A0A5P2WZI4-F1
#
_cell.length_a   1.000
_cell.length_b   1.000
_cell.length_c   1.000
_cell.angle_alpha   90.00
_cell.angle_beta   90.00
_cell.angle_gamma   90.00
#
_symmetry.space_group_name_H-M   'P 1'
#
loop_
_entity.id
_entity.type
_entity.pdbx_description
1 polymer ?
#
loop_
_entity_poly.entity_id
_entity_poly.type
_entity_poly.pdbx_seq_one_letter_code
_entity_poly.pdbx_strand_id
1 'polypeptide(L)'
;MTANDITLHVDRDRVHAGDDDVPPHRIIAATLSLGGDITIGEAVDAITRGPDRYFLASVVGGATWVLYGGPGIEKPYADRAVALAVIAEGSDRPGGPRLVVDPDLPLSRLADADGSVSFHFDYLRSADPQETWQRLRAA
;
A
#
# COMPACT_ATOMS: atom_id res chain seq x y z
N MET A 1 14.71 -16.81 19.40
CA MET A 1 13.30 -16.39 19.30
C MET A 1 12.98 -16.38 17.83
N THR A 2 12.11 -17.27 17.35
CA THR A 2 11.56 -17.19 16.00
C THR A 2 10.72 -15.92 15.94
N ALA A 3 11.10 -14.97 15.08
CA ALA A 3 10.25 -13.83 14.77
C ALA A 3 8.91 -14.39 14.29
N ASN A 4 7.80 -14.03 14.94
CA ASN A 4 6.48 -14.44 14.47
C ASN A 4 6.23 -13.72 13.16
N ASP A 5 5.94 -14.45 12.10
CA ASP A 5 5.57 -13.87 10.82
C ASP A 5 4.35 -12.95 11.00
N ILE A 6 4.37 -11.78 10.35
CA ILE A 6 3.24 -10.86 10.30
C ILE A 6 2.30 -11.32 9.19
N THR A 7 1.01 -11.42 9.51
CA THR A 7 -0.04 -11.65 8.52
C THR A 7 -0.50 -10.30 7.97
N LEU A 8 -0.26 -10.06 6.68
CA LEU A 8 -0.65 -8.83 6.00
C LEU A 8 -1.90 -9.08 5.14
N HIS A 9 -3.00 -8.45 5.48
CA HIS A 9 -4.19 -8.36 4.63
C HIS A 9 -4.03 -7.15 3.70
N VAL A 10 -4.14 -7.37 2.40
CA VAL A 10 -4.03 -6.31 1.39
C VAL A 10 -5.29 -6.30 0.56
N ASP A 11 -5.91 -5.15 0.39
CA ASP A 11 -6.98 -4.94 -0.58
C ASP A 11 -6.86 -3.59 -1.31
N ARG A 12 -7.81 -3.31 -2.20
CA ARG A 12 -7.81 -2.07 -3.00
C ARG A 12 -9.20 -1.68 -3.47
N ASP A 13 -9.32 -0.40 -3.81
CA ASP A 13 -10.46 0.12 -4.54
C ASP A 13 -10.60 -0.48 -5.95
N ARG A 14 -11.86 -0.54 -6.39
CA ARG A 14 -12.19 -0.92 -7.78
C ARG A 14 -11.92 0.26 -8.72
N VAL A 15 -11.28 -0.02 -9.84
CA VAL A 15 -11.22 0.91 -10.97
C VAL A 15 -12.53 0.86 -11.77
N HIS A 16 -12.77 1.88 -12.59
CA HIS A 16 -13.99 1.92 -13.41
C HIS A 16 -13.99 0.80 -14.46
N ALA A 17 -15.18 0.29 -14.78
CA ALA A 17 -15.32 -0.73 -15.82
C ALA A 17 -14.83 -0.17 -17.18
N GLY A 18 -13.87 -0.86 -17.80
CA GLY A 18 -13.23 -0.43 -19.05
C GLY A 18 -11.87 0.25 -18.86
N ASP A 19 -11.51 0.64 -17.63
CA ASP A 19 -10.18 1.20 -17.31
C ASP A 19 -9.18 0.10 -16.86
N ASP A 20 -9.67 -1.10 -16.50
CA ASP A 20 -8.85 -2.25 -16.06
C ASP A 20 -8.35 -3.05 -17.28
N ASP A 21 -7.11 -2.83 -17.68
CA ASP A 21 -6.54 -3.41 -18.89
C ASP A 21 -5.92 -4.80 -18.61
N VAL A 22 -6.77 -5.85 -18.51
CA VAL A 22 -6.42 -7.29 -18.67
C VAL A 22 -5.61 -7.96 -17.51
N PRO A 23 -5.84 -9.25 -17.13
CA PRO A 23 -5.35 -9.85 -15.87
C PRO A 23 -3.82 -9.89 -15.68
N PRO A 24 -3.30 -9.94 -14.42
CA PRO A 24 -3.92 -10.59 -13.25
C PRO A 24 -4.63 -9.67 -12.24
N HIS A 25 -4.94 -8.42 -12.59
CA HIS A 25 -5.58 -7.40 -11.74
C HIS A 25 -6.96 -7.76 -11.11
N ARG A 26 -7.45 -8.99 -11.29
CA ARG A 26 -8.67 -9.51 -10.64
C ARG A 26 -8.50 -9.78 -9.14
N ILE A 27 -7.26 -9.83 -8.65
CA ILE A 27 -6.98 -9.96 -7.22
C ILE A 27 -7.16 -8.58 -6.58
N ILE A 28 -8.36 -8.36 -6.04
CA ILE A 28 -8.70 -7.14 -5.30
C ILE A 28 -8.38 -7.25 -3.81
N ALA A 29 -8.05 -8.45 -3.34
CA ALA A 29 -7.63 -8.71 -1.96
C ALA A 29 -6.74 -9.96 -1.89
N ALA A 30 -5.78 -9.97 -0.96
CA ALA A 30 -4.96 -11.13 -0.62
C ALA A 30 -4.52 -11.10 0.85
N THR A 31 -3.94 -12.22 1.28
CA THR A 31 -3.26 -12.33 2.57
C THR A 31 -1.85 -12.84 2.31
N LEU A 32 -0.87 -12.13 2.84
CA LEU A 32 0.56 -12.41 2.69
C LEU A 32 1.14 -12.70 4.08
N SER A 33 2.11 -13.61 4.13
CA SER A 33 2.90 -13.83 5.34
C SER A 33 4.27 -13.18 5.11
N LEU A 34 4.60 -12.21 5.95
CA LEU A 34 5.84 -11.45 5.90
C LEU A 34 6.68 -11.78 7.13
N GLY A 35 8.00 -11.72 7.02
CA GLY A 35 8.88 -11.96 8.17
C GLY A 35 8.57 -11.00 9.33
N GLY A 36 8.73 -11.46 10.57
CA GLY A 36 8.30 -10.70 11.76
C GLY A 36 9.06 -9.39 12.05
N ASP A 37 10.24 -9.20 11.46
CA ASP A 37 11.12 -8.04 11.72
C ASP A 37 11.16 -7.03 10.55
N ILE A 38 10.21 -7.10 9.60
CA ILE A 38 10.24 -6.20 8.45
C ILE A 38 9.78 -4.77 8.80
N THR A 39 10.35 -3.83 8.08
CA THR A 39 9.99 -2.40 8.12
C THR A 39 8.80 -2.09 7.21
N ILE A 40 8.19 -0.93 7.40
CA ILE A 40 7.14 -0.42 6.50
C ILE A 40 7.70 -0.27 5.09
N GLY A 41 8.91 0.27 4.92
CA GLY A 41 9.54 0.44 3.61
C GLY A 41 9.68 -0.89 2.86
N GLU A 42 10.18 -1.93 3.54
CA GLU A 42 10.31 -3.28 2.97
C GLU A 42 8.94 -3.89 2.62
N ALA A 43 7.93 -3.71 3.48
CA ALA A 43 6.57 -4.18 3.21
C ALA A 43 5.99 -3.52 1.94
N VAL A 44 6.13 -2.20 1.83
CA VAL A 44 5.66 -1.41 0.68
C VAL A 44 6.37 -1.83 -0.60
N ASP A 45 7.69 -1.99 -0.57
CA ASP A 45 8.45 -2.45 -1.74
C ASP A 45 8.08 -3.89 -2.14
N ALA A 46 7.86 -4.79 -1.17
CA ALA A 46 7.46 -6.18 -1.44
C ALA A 46 6.14 -6.26 -2.23
N ILE A 47 5.14 -5.46 -1.85
CA ILE A 47 3.81 -5.49 -2.49
C ILE A 47 3.69 -4.60 -3.75
N THR A 48 4.61 -3.65 -3.96
CA THR A 48 4.54 -2.72 -5.10
C THR A 48 5.59 -2.98 -6.18
N ARG A 49 6.72 -3.62 -5.86
CA ARG A 49 7.80 -3.91 -6.83
C ARG A 49 8.10 -5.40 -6.99
N GLY A 50 7.61 -6.24 -6.08
CA GLY A 50 7.79 -7.69 -6.16
C GLY A 50 7.07 -8.33 -7.36
N PRO A 51 7.29 -9.64 -7.59
CA PRO A 51 6.49 -10.40 -8.55
C PRO A 51 4.99 -10.27 -8.24
N ASP A 52 4.64 -10.00 -6.97
CA ASP A 52 3.28 -9.80 -6.47
C ASP A 52 2.72 -8.37 -6.65
N ARG A 53 3.29 -7.55 -7.55
CA ARG A 53 2.73 -6.25 -8.00
C ARG A 53 1.29 -6.35 -8.56
N TYR A 54 0.73 -7.55 -8.60
CA TYR A 54 -0.59 -7.94 -9.12
C TYR A 54 -1.80 -7.20 -8.54
N PHE A 55 -1.65 -6.42 -7.47
CA PHE A 55 -2.75 -5.64 -6.90
C PHE A 55 -3.08 -4.39 -7.72
N LEU A 56 -2.11 -3.61 -8.20
CA LEU A 56 -2.46 -2.33 -8.82
C LEU A 56 -2.97 -2.55 -10.24
N ALA A 57 -4.19 -2.08 -10.53
CA ALA A 57 -4.70 -2.11 -11.90
C ALA A 57 -3.88 -1.15 -12.77
N SER A 58 -3.47 -1.64 -13.93
CA SER A 58 -2.99 -0.79 -15.01
C SER A 58 -4.18 -0.05 -15.60
N VAL A 59 -4.14 1.28 -15.57
CA VAL A 59 -5.19 2.14 -16.10
C VAL A 59 -4.68 2.88 -17.32
N VAL A 60 -5.47 2.89 -18.40
CA VAL A 60 -5.17 3.66 -19.62
C VAL A 60 -5.07 5.15 -19.27
N GLY A 61 -3.91 5.76 -19.53
CA GLY A 61 -3.62 7.16 -19.14
C GLY A 61 -2.98 7.31 -17.76
N GLY A 62 -2.76 6.21 -17.05
CA GLY A 62 -2.12 6.15 -15.73
C GLY A 62 -3.09 6.20 -14.55
N ALA A 63 -2.59 5.87 -13.37
CA ALA A 63 -3.34 5.90 -12.11
C ALA A 63 -2.48 6.40 -10.94
N THR A 64 -3.13 7.05 -9.99
CA THR A 64 -2.54 7.38 -8.69
C THR A 64 -3.22 6.54 -7.63
N TRP A 65 -2.41 5.85 -6.83
CA TRP A 65 -2.86 5.05 -5.70
C TRP A 65 -2.27 5.60 -4.41
N VAL A 66 -3.04 5.60 -3.34
CA VAL A 66 -2.54 5.85 -1.99
C VAL A 66 -2.65 4.57 -1.20
N LEU A 67 -1.51 4.09 -0.69
CA LEU A 67 -1.48 2.96 0.22
C LEU A 67 -1.69 3.48 1.65
N TYR A 68 -2.72 2.98 2.29
CA TYR A 68 -2.98 3.17 3.71
C TYR A 68 -2.67 1.90 4.49
N GLY A 69 -2.21 2.06 5.72
CA GLY A 69 -2.03 0.95 6.67
C GLY A 69 -2.72 1.20 8.00
N GLY A 70 -3.17 0.12 8.63
CA GLY A 70 -3.93 0.15 9.87
C GLY A 70 -5.44 0.37 9.65
N PRO A 71 -6.20 0.72 10.72
CA PRO A 71 -5.71 1.07 12.05
C PRO A 71 -5.01 -0.10 12.78
N GLY A 72 -3.97 0.21 13.54
CA GLY A 72 -3.38 -0.72 14.51
C GLY A 72 -3.97 -0.46 15.91
N ILE A 73 -3.42 -1.10 16.94
CA ILE A 73 -3.86 -0.85 18.34
C ILE A 73 -3.02 0.20 19.08
N GLU A 74 -1.81 0.51 18.59
CA GLU A 74 -0.93 1.50 19.24
C GLU A 74 -1.13 2.91 18.68
N LYS A 75 -1.20 3.91 19.56
CA LYS A 75 -1.14 5.33 19.14
C LYS A 75 0.22 5.65 18.50
N PRO A 76 0.27 6.49 17.45
CA PRO A 76 -0.82 7.29 16.86
C PRO A 76 -1.65 6.57 15.77
N TYR A 77 -1.42 5.28 15.57
CA TYR A 77 -2.03 4.45 14.52
C TYR A 77 -3.34 3.77 14.97
N ALA A 78 -3.67 3.90 16.25
CA ALA A 78 -4.98 3.58 16.80
C ALA A 78 -6.07 4.43 16.15
N ASP A 79 -7.24 3.81 15.94
CA ASP A 79 -8.50 4.46 15.53
C ASP A 79 -8.55 5.02 14.09
N ARG A 80 -7.43 5.08 13.35
CA ARG A 80 -7.39 5.54 11.95
C ARG A 80 -6.28 4.89 11.13
N ALA A 81 -6.57 4.62 9.85
CA ALA A 81 -5.55 4.25 8.89
C ALA A 81 -4.62 5.44 8.59
N VAL A 82 -3.36 5.15 8.26
CA VAL A 82 -2.33 6.15 7.95
C VAL A 82 -1.83 5.96 6.54
N ALA A 83 -1.70 7.05 5.79
CA ALA A 83 -1.12 7.02 4.46
C ALA A 83 0.37 6.65 4.56
N LEU A 84 0.75 5.54 3.93
CA LEU A 84 2.11 5.01 3.93
C LEU A 84 2.88 5.43 2.69
N ALA A 85 2.24 5.39 1.52
CA ALA A 85 2.87 5.68 0.25
C ALA A 85 1.90 6.20 -0.80
N VAL A 86 2.43 6.96 -1.76
CA VAL A 86 1.75 7.28 -3.02
C VAL A 86 2.45 6.53 -4.15
N ILE A 87 1.66 5.84 -4.97
CA ILE A 87 2.13 5.03 -6.10
C ILE A 87 1.55 5.61 -7.38
N ALA A 88 2.40 5.79 -8.38
CA ALA A 88 2.01 6.21 -9.71
C ALA A 88 2.15 5.02 -10.68
N GLU A 89 1.06 4.65 -11.34
CA GLU A 89 1.03 3.66 -12.41
C GLU A 89 0.96 4.38 -13.76
N GLY A 90 1.84 4.02 -14.71
CA GLY A 90 1.86 4.60 -16.06
C GLY A 90 3.21 4.44 -16.78
N SER A 91 3.17 4.40 -18.11
CA SER A 91 4.33 4.15 -19.01
C SER A 91 5.44 5.20 -18.95
N ASP A 92 5.14 6.41 -18.46
CA ASP A 92 6.03 7.57 -18.61
C ASP A 92 6.67 8.06 -17.30
N ARG A 93 6.40 7.39 -16.16
CA ARG A 93 6.97 7.78 -14.86
C ARG A 93 7.55 6.58 -14.12
N PRO A 94 8.84 6.22 -14.36
CA PRO A 94 9.55 5.26 -13.54
C PRO A 94 9.88 5.90 -12.19
N GLY A 95 8.93 5.89 -11.27
CA GLY A 95 9.13 6.27 -9.88
C GLY A 95 8.41 5.25 -9.03
N GLY A 96 9.16 4.44 -8.27
CA GLY A 96 8.56 3.52 -7.30
C GLY A 96 7.75 4.26 -6.22
N PRO A 97 7.18 3.54 -5.24
CA PRO A 97 6.38 4.12 -4.17
C PRO A 97 7.10 5.30 -3.51
N ARG A 98 6.36 6.39 -3.32
CA ARG A 98 6.82 7.57 -2.58
C ARG A 98 6.28 7.50 -1.16
N LEU A 99 7.14 7.16 -0.22
CA LEU A 99 6.76 7.01 1.18
C LEU A 99 6.36 8.35 1.80
N VAL A 100 5.28 8.31 2.59
CA VAL A 100 4.73 9.42 3.36
C VAL A 100 5.21 9.36 4.82
N VAL A 101 5.45 8.14 5.31
CA VAL A 101 5.99 7.85 6.64
C VAL A 101 7.48 7.51 6.59
N ASP A 102 8.10 7.40 7.76
CA ASP A 102 9.47 6.91 7.90
C ASP A 102 9.57 5.43 7.45
N PRO A 103 10.40 5.10 6.43
CA PRO A 103 10.56 3.74 5.92
C PRO A 103 11.00 2.73 6.97
N ASP A 104 11.83 3.16 7.92
CA ASP A 104 12.54 2.26 8.84
C ASP A 104 11.68 1.88 10.06
N LEU A 105 10.45 2.41 10.13
CA LEU A 105 9.51 2.04 11.17
C LEU A 105 9.13 0.55 11.05
N PRO A 106 9.11 -0.19 12.17
CA PRO A 106 8.72 -1.59 12.14
C PRO A 106 7.25 -1.74 11.77
N LEU A 107 6.94 -2.68 10.88
CA LEU A 107 5.58 -2.92 10.39
C LEU A 107 4.60 -3.26 11.53
N SER A 108 5.10 -3.89 12.59
CA SER A 108 4.33 -4.24 13.79
C SER A 108 3.67 -3.05 14.49
N ARG A 109 4.09 -1.80 14.22
CA ARG A 109 3.40 -0.58 14.71
C ARG A 109 1.99 -0.42 14.15
N LEU A 110 1.73 -1.03 13.01
CA LEU A 110 0.43 -1.03 12.34
C LEU A 110 -0.40 -2.27 12.67
N ALA A 111 0.12 -3.16 13.53
CA ALA A 111 -0.54 -4.41 13.84
C ALA A 111 -1.77 -4.22 14.74
N ASP A 112 -2.78 -5.03 14.49
CA ASP A 112 -3.95 -5.20 15.35
C ASP A 112 -3.60 -6.16 16.51
N ALA A 113 -4.54 -6.37 17.43
CA ALA A 113 -4.38 -7.19 18.63
C ALA A 113 -4.02 -8.66 18.34
N ASP A 114 -4.36 -9.17 17.16
CA ASP A 114 -4.02 -10.51 16.70
C ASP A 114 -2.66 -10.59 15.98
N GLY A 115 -1.95 -9.47 15.84
CA GLY A 115 -0.67 -9.37 15.13
C GLY A 115 -0.80 -9.26 13.61
N SER A 116 -2.02 -9.17 13.07
CA SER A 116 -2.25 -8.91 11.65
C SER A 116 -2.12 -7.43 11.32
N VAL A 117 -1.81 -7.11 10.06
CA VAL A 117 -1.76 -5.74 9.54
C VAL A 117 -2.70 -5.64 8.35
N SER A 118 -3.45 -4.55 8.25
CA SER A 118 -4.33 -4.28 7.10
C SER A 118 -3.76 -3.15 6.26
N PHE A 119 -3.62 -3.39 4.96
CA PHE A 119 -3.22 -2.44 3.93
C PHE A 119 -4.34 -2.29 2.91
N HIS A 120 -4.62 -1.04 2.53
CA HIS A 120 -5.64 -0.70 1.54
C HIS A 120 -5.08 0.28 0.51
N PHE A 121 -5.26 -0.01 -0.77
CA PHE A 121 -4.96 0.93 -1.85
C PHE A 121 -6.20 1.70 -2.29
N ASP A 122 -6.22 3.00 -2.00
CA ASP A 122 -7.22 3.97 -2.43
C ASP A 122 -6.93 4.44 -3.87
N TYR A 123 -7.93 4.39 -4.74
CA TYR A 123 -7.79 4.77 -6.16
C TYR A 123 -8.17 6.23 -6.39
N LEU A 124 -7.18 7.05 -6.74
CA LEU A 124 -7.39 8.46 -7.06
C LEU A 124 -7.37 8.70 -8.58
N ARG A 125 -8.56 8.62 -9.19
CA ARG A 125 -8.75 8.86 -10.62
C ARG A 125 -8.25 10.24 -11.02
N SER A 126 -7.34 10.29 -12.00
CA SER A 126 -6.79 11.52 -12.58
C SER A 126 -6.09 12.47 -11.59
N ALA A 127 -5.76 12.02 -10.39
CA ALA A 127 -4.99 12.82 -9.44
C ALA A 127 -3.51 12.87 -9.84
N ASP A 128 -2.83 14.00 -9.63
CA ASP A 128 -1.38 14.05 -9.80
C ASP A 128 -0.68 13.39 -8.59
N PRO A 129 0.21 12.41 -8.79
CA PRO A 129 0.90 11.73 -7.71
C PRO A 129 1.81 12.64 -6.87
N GLN A 130 2.43 13.66 -7.48
CA GLN A 130 3.36 14.55 -6.79
C GLN A 130 2.61 15.48 -5.84
N GLU A 131 1.53 16.09 -6.31
CA GLU A 131 0.65 16.93 -5.49
C GLU A 131 0.02 16.11 -4.35
N THR A 132 -0.46 14.91 -4.65
CA THR A 132 -1.03 13.99 -3.65
C THR A 132 -0.02 13.67 -2.55
N TRP A 133 1.21 13.31 -2.91
CA TRP A 133 2.28 13.02 -1.95
C TRP A 133 2.65 14.25 -1.09
N GLN A 134 2.76 15.43 -1.71
CA GLN A 134 3.04 16.67 -0.97
C GLN A 134 1.96 16.99 0.05
N ARG A 135 0.69 16.85 -0.33
CA ARG A 135 -0.45 17.07 0.56
C ARG A 135 -0.43 16.11 1.75
N LEU A 136 -0.19 14.82 1.51
CA LEU A 136 -0.21 13.79 2.56
C LEU A 136 0.96 13.94 3.54
N ARG A 137 2.15 14.36 3.09
CA ARG A 137 3.28 14.62 3.99
C ARG A 137 3.12 15.86 4.86
N ALA A 138 2.24 16.78 4.48
CA ALA A 138 2.01 18.03 5.20
C ALA A 138 0.86 17.94 6.23
N ALA A 139 0.13 16.82 6.27
CA ALA A 139 -0.99 16.56 7.17
C ALA A 139 -0.53 15.98 8.51
#